data_AF-M3ULT0-F1
#
_entry.id   AF-M3ULT0-F1
#
_cell.length_a   1.000
_cell.length_b   1.000
_cell.length_c   1.000
_cell.angle_alpha   90.00
_cell.angle_beta   90.00
_cell.angle_gamma   90.00
#
_symmetry.space_group_name_H-M   'P 1'
#
loop_
_entity.id
_entity.type
_entity.pdbx_description
1 polymer ?
#
loop_
_entity_poly.entity_id
_entity_poly.type
_entity_poly.pdbx_seq_one_letter_code
_entity_poly.pdbx_strand_id
1 'polypeptide(L)'
;MHVNLPVTSLARRTAAAVLTTAAAAALVVTGAPGISAADVVGPINGESDAASFQRSVSGPSLVGGTVARGDVVTITNKLSRKMAWLVYSIKDTHPTCFEAVPNTSTWKVNGKTYTNDPEGEGTKAPGEFSSGAGWAMIDAPGANSWQADPLIWTQDYLVGSSCELGPLNSGGLEWSTTWAFESGNTRPFVGPMLNVVAGRPSITINPTDALAANDVFLTVSHPEGVPGAPVVLTIDGKTVDGCGNLKLDGNRRVTCTWVPKKKGDYTVKAVVGTDSPVTITQKVHINDSPAGSLGALPGLDSGSLYTGSLGGLSGS
;
A
#
# COMPACT_ATOMS: atom_id res chain seq x y z
N MET A 1 -28.90 -26.22 60.95
CA MET A 1 -28.97 -27.01 59.72
C MET A 1 -27.82 -26.60 58.82
N HIS A 2 -26.71 -27.34 58.87
CA HIS A 2 -25.56 -27.14 58.00
C HIS A 2 -25.69 -28.12 56.83
N VAL A 3 -25.78 -27.59 55.61
CA VAL A 3 -25.78 -28.38 54.38
C VAL A 3 -24.37 -28.35 53.81
N ASN A 4 -23.70 -29.50 53.85
CA ASN A 4 -22.46 -29.77 53.14
C ASN A 4 -22.74 -29.86 51.63
N LEU A 5 -22.02 -29.08 50.83
CA LEU A 5 -21.94 -29.27 49.37
C LEU A 5 -20.64 -30.01 49.03
N PRO A 6 -20.68 -31.04 48.17
CA PRO A 6 -19.49 -31.78 47.77
C PRO A 6 -18.66 -30.99 46.74
N VAL A 7 -17.35 -31.05 46.93
CA VAL A 7 -16.31 -30.63 45.98
C VAL A 7 -16.18 -31.71 44.91
N THR A 8 -16.43 -31.38 43.64
CA THR A 8 -16.10 -32.26 42.50
C THR A 8 -15.24 -31.54 41.46
N SER A 9 -13.97 -31.94 41.49
CA SER A 9 -12.99 -32.14 40.40
C SER A 9 -12.84 -31.09 39.28
N LEU A 10 -11.64 -30.52 39.24
CA LEU A 10 -10.98 -29.96 38.06
C LEU A 10 -11.07 -30.91 36.85
N ALA A 11 -11.63 -30.44 35.75
CA ALA A 11 -11.37 -30.97 34.43
C ALA A 11 -10.40 -30.03 33.69
N ARG A 12 -9.12 -30.44 33.63
CA ARG A 12 -8.11 -29.87 32.73
C ARG A 12 -8.61 -30.04 31.29
N ARG A 13 -8.93 -28.94 30.60
CA ARG A 13 -9.04 -28.94 29.14
C ARG A 13 -7.64 -28.79 28.56
N THR A 14 -7.12 -29.90 28.06
CA THR A 14 -5.94 -29.98 27.20
C THR A 14 -6.17 -29.13 25.94
N ALA A 15 -5.34 -28.09 25.76
CA ALA A 15 -5.21 -27.39 24.50
C ALA A 15 -4.51 -28.31 23.50
N ALA A 16 -5.21 -28.73 22.46
CA ALA A 16 -4.62 -29.39 21.32
C ALA A 16 -3.98 -28.32 20.43
N ALA A 17 -2.65 -28.18 20.54
CA ALA A 17 -1.86 -27.43 19.56
C ALA A 17 -1.86 -28.21 18.25
N VAL A 18 -2.64 -27.76 17.27
CA VAL A 18 -2.57 -28.28 15.90
C VAL A 18 -1.39 -27.58 15.23
N LEU A 19 -0.25 -28.26 15.19
CA LEU A 19 0.87 -27.93 14.31
C LEU A 19 0.43 -28.21 12.87
N THR A 20 -0.10 -27.21 12.16
CA THR A 20 -0.25 -27.29 10.71
C THR A 20 1.08 -26.97 10.05
N THR A 21 1.77 -28.01 9.58
CA THR A 21 2.91 -27.91 8.65
C THR A 21 2.46 -27.20 7.37
N ALA A 22 3.01 -26.01 7.12
CA ALA A 22 2.86 -25.29 5.86
C ALA A 22 3.57 -26.07 4.75
N ALA A 23 2.82 -26.72 3.87
CA ALA A 23 3.34 -27.27 2.62
C ALA A 23 3.38 -26.15 1.58
N ALA A 24 4.54 -25.52 1.42
CA ALA A 24 4.80 -24.61 0.31
C ALA A 24 4.93 -25.43 -0.99
N ALA A 25 3.94 -25.34 -1.87
CA ALA A 25 4.07 -25.83 -3.23
C ALA A 25 4.90 -24.82 -4.04
N ALA A 26 6.21 -25.06 -4.14
CA ALA A 26 7.12 -24.29 -4.96
C ALA A 26 6.92 -24.63 -6.45
N LEU A 27 6.38 -23.70 -7.23
CA LEU A 27 6.45 -23.77 -8.69
C LEU A 27 7.84 -23.26 -9.12
N VAL A 28 8.67 -24.16 -9.61
CA VAL A 28 10.01 -23.85 -10.14
C VAL A 28 9.85 -23.15 -11.50
N VAL A 29 10.16 -21.86 -11.56
CA VAL A 29 10.43 -21.15 -12.83
C VAL A 29 11.90 -20.78 -12.84
N THR A 30 12.66 -21.49 -13.68
CA THR A 30 14.09 -21.27 -13.90
C THR A 30 14.33 -20.03 -14.76
N GLY A 31 15.19 -19.12 -14.30
CA GLY A 31 16.03 -18.29 -15.17
C GLY A 31 15.67 -16.82 -15.35
N ALA A 32 15.76 -16.02 -14.28
CA ALA A 32 16.03 -14.58 -14.33
C ALA A 32 16.66 -14.15 -12.98
N PRO A 33 17.54 -13.13 -12.93
CA PRO A 33 18.09 -12.65 -11.66
C PRO A 33 16.94 -12.26 -10.71
N GLY A 34 16.92 -12.93 -9.56
CA GLY A 34 15.77 -13.09 -8.69
C GLY A 34 15.18 -11.77 -8.18
N ILE A 35 14.05 -11.39 -8.78
CA ILE A 35 13.04 -10.62 -8.08
C ILE A 35 12.56 -11.56 -6.97
N SER A 36 12.91 -11.27 -5.71
CA SER A 36 12.34 -11.98 -4.58
C SER A 36 10.83 -11.86 -4.72
N ALA A 37 10.15 -12.96 -5.05
CA ALA A 37 8.70 -12.95 -5.14
C ALA A 37 8.16 -12.50 -3.78
N ALA A 38 7.21 -11.57 -3.78
CA ALA A 38 6.51 -11.16 -2.57
C ALA A 38 6.00 -12.40 -1.83
N ASP A 39 6.30 -12.53 -0.54
CA ASP A 39 5.79 -13.67 0.21
C ASP A 39 4.26 -13.58 0.31
N VAL A 40 3.64 -14.76 0.36
CA VAL A 40 2.21 -14.92 0.62
C VAL A 40 2.07 -15.71 1.91
N VAL A 41 1.31 -15.16 2.86
CA VAL A 41 0.96 -15.83 4.11
C VAL A 41 -0.46 -16.35 4.00
N GLY A 42 -0.64 -17.63 4.31
CA GLY A 42 -1.89 -18.36 4.07
C GLY A 42 -1.84 -19.16 2.75
N PRO A 43 -3.00 -19.53 2.17
CA PRO A 43 -4.34 -19.17 2.62
C PRO A 43 -4.75 -19.89 3.91
N ILE A 44 -5.46 -19.20 4.78
CA ILE A 44 -6.28 -19.83 5.82
C ILE A 44 -7.63 -20.14 5.21
N ASN A 45 -8.10 -21.37 5.42
CA ASN A 45 -9.38 -21.86 4.89
C ASN A 45 -10.39 -21.94 6.02
N GLY A 46 -11.65 -21.73 5.70
CA GLY A 46 -12.75 -22.05 6.58
C GLY A 46 -14.04 -22.26 5.82
N GLU A 47 -15.08 -22.63 6.56
CA GLU A 47 -16.35 -22.96 5.97
C GLU A 47 -17.53 -22.66 6.88
N SER A 48 -18.68 -22.63 6.24
CA SER A 48 -20.03 -22.57 6.78
C SER A 48 -20.87 -23.59 6.03
N ASP A 49 -22.18 -23.63 6.29
CA ASP A 49 -23.05 -24.48 5.51
C ASP A 49 -23.32 -23.85 4.12
N ALA A 50 -23.33 -22.51 3.99
CA ALA A 50 -23.60 -21.85 2.70
C ALA A 50 -22.37 -21.69 1.81
N ALA A 51 -21.19 -21.52 2.39
CA ALA A 51 -19.98 -21.13 1.67
C ALA A 51 -18.70 -21.69 2.28
N SER A 52 -17.68 -21.88 1.44
CA SER A 52 -16.29 -21.98 1.85
C SER A 52 -15.58 -20.66 1.58
N PHE A 53 -14.62 -20.32 2.42
CA PHE A 53 -13.83 -19.11 2.26
C PHE A 53 -12.34 -19.38 2.43
N GLN A 54 -11.53 -18.53 1.79
CA GLN A 54 -10.09 -18.50 1.93
C GLN A 54 -9.63 -17.07 2.13
N ARG A 55 -8.61 -16.87 2.96
CA ARG A 55 -7.96 -15.57 3.18
C ARG A 55 -6.45 -15.70 3.16
N SER A 56 -5.78 -14.85 2.40
CA SER A 56 -4.32 -14.74 2.37
C SER A 56 -3.88 -13.29 2.42
N VAL A 57 -2.64 -13.06 2.83
CA VAL A 57 -2.01 -11.74 2.83
C VAL A 57 -0.74 -11.82 1.99
N SER A 58 -0.53 -10.84 1.13
CA SER A 58 0.69 -10.67 0.34
C SER A 58 1.17 -9.23 0.43
N GLY A 59 2.42 -8.97 0.07
CA GLY A 59 2.91 -7.60 -0.04
C GLY A 59 4.35 -7.56 -0.52
N PRO A 60 4.77 -6.48 -1.19
CA PRO A 60 6.12 -6.38 -1.74
C PRO A 60 7.23 -6.45 -0.68
N SER A 61 6.93 -6.04 0.56
CA SER A 61 7.84 -6.07 1.71
C SER A 61 7.54 -7.20 2.71
N LEU A 62 6.52 -8.02 2.45
CA LEU A 62 6.16 -9.12 3.32
C LEU A 62 7.24 -10.22 3.20
N VAL A 63 7.87 -10.56 4.33
CA VAL A 63 8.91 -11.60 4.38
C VAL A 63 8.69 -12.50 5.59
N GLY A 64 8.49 -13.80 5.38
CA GLY A 64 8.23 -14.78 6.44
C GLY A 64 7.03 -14.43 7.32
N GLY A 65 6.02 -13.74 6.75
CA GLY A 65 4.87 -13.19 7.49
C GLY A 65 5.18 -12.01 8.40
N THR A 66 6.37 -11.42 8.30
CA THR A 66 6.74 -10.18 8.98
C THR A 66 6.48 -8.99 8.08
N VAL A 67 5.84 -7.95 8.64
CA VAL A 67 5.52 -6.69 7.97
C VAL A 67 5.91 -5.51 8.85
N ALA A 68 6.43 -4.43 8.26
CA ALA A 68 6.75 -3.22 9.00
C ALA A 68 5.56 -2.23 9.03
N ARG A 69 5.44 -1.45 10.09
CA ARG A 69 4.54 -0.28 10.07
C ARG A 69 4.94 0.68 8.94
N GLY A 70 3.94 1.19 8.23
CA GLY A 70 4.11 2.01 7.02
C GLY A 70 4.18 1.22 5.71
N ASP A 71 4.28 -0.11 5.77
CA ASP A 71 4.19 -0.97 4.59
C ASP A 71 2.75 -1.13 4.13
N VAL A 72 2.56 -1.47 2.85
CA VAL A 72 1.27 -1.84 2.28
C VAL A 72 1.22 -3.36 2.11
N VAL A 73 0.10 -3.96 2.55
CA VAL A 73 -0.22 -5.37 2.34
C VAL A 73 -1.52 -5.49 1.55
N THR A 74 -1.58 -6.48 0.67
CA THR A 74 -2.80 -6.86 -0.03
C THR A 74 -3.44 -8.03 0.71
N ILE A 75 -4.70 -7.86 1.11
CA ILE A 75 -5.52 -8.96 1.62
C ILE A 75 -6.36 -9.50 0.48
N THR A 76 -6.27 -10.81 0.26
CA THR A 76 -7.05 -11.53 -0.73
C THR A 76 -8.05 -12.43 -0.03
N ASN A 77 -9.32 -12.19 -0.27
CA ASN A 77 -10.44 -13.01 0.17
C ASN A 77 -11.02 -13.77 -1.01
N LYS A 78 -11.33 -15.05 -0.82
CA LYS A 78 -12.05 -15.87 -1.79
C LYS A 78 -13.26 -16.48 -1.10
N LEU A 79 -14.43 -16.32 -1.70
CA LEU A 79 -15.68 -16.93 -1.24
C LEU A 79 -16.24 -17.81 -2.36
N SER A 80 -16.47 -19.08 -2.05
CA SER A 80 -17.09 -20.06 -2.94
C SER A 80 -18.38 -20.54 -2.30
N ARG A 81 -19.52 -20.38 -3.00
CA ARG A 81 -20.79 -20.93 -2.55
C ARG A 81 -20.77 -22.47 -2.60
N LYS A 82 -21.34 -23.13 -1.60
CA LYS A 82 -21.52 -24.60 -1.58
C LYS A 82 -22.80 -25.05 -2.31
N MET A 83 -23.76 -24.14 -2.49
CA MET A 83 -25.10 -24.40 -3.00
C MET A 83 -25.54 -23.30 -3.99
N ALA A 84 -26.81 -23.33 -4.41
CA ALA A 84 -27.42 -22.33 -5.29
C ALA A 84 -27.63 -20.93 -4.65
N TRP A 85 -27.14 -20.72 -3.42
CA TRP A 85 -27.29 -19.44 -2.71
C TRP A 85 -26.44 -18.35 -3.35
N LEU A 86 -27.03 -17.17 -3.48
CA LEU A 86 -26.39 -15.99 -4.07
C LEU A 86 -25.79 -15.13 -2.96
N VAL A 87 -24.72 -14.41 -3.27
CA VAL A 87 -24.02 -13.53 -2.33
C VAL A 87 -24.43 -12.08 -2.57
N TYR A 88 -24.89 -11.40 -1.52
CA TYR A 88 -25.29 -9.98 -1.58
C TYR A 88 -24.15 -9.04 -1.22
N SER A 89 -23.35 -9.42 -0.23
CA SER A 89 -22.25 -8.60 0.23
C SER A 89 -21.15 -9.46 0.83
N ILE A 90 -19.94 -8.93 0.78
CA ILE A 90 -18.78 -9.44 1.52
C ILE A 90 -18.12 -8.25 2.18
N LYS A 91 -17.94 -8.36 3.49
CA LYS A 91 -17.21 -7.41 4.32
C LYS A 91 -15.93 -8.06 4.82
N ASP A 92 -14.81 -7.45 4.47
CA ASP A 92 -13.53 -7.72 5.08
C ASP A 92 -13.53 -7.04 6.45
N THR A 93 -13.35 -7.82 7.51
CA THR A 93 -13.11 -7.30 8.86
C THR A 93 -11.62 -7.37 9.12
N HIS A 94 -10.98 -6.29 9.51
CA HIS A 94 -9.53 -6.26 9.73
C HIS A 94 -9.22 -5.46 11.00
N PRO A 95 -7.98 -5.57 11.55
CA PRO A 95 -7.58 -4.71 12.64
C PRO A 95 -7.81 -3.24 12.30
N THR A 96 -8.23 -2.44 13.28
CA THR A 96 -8.46 -0.99 13.09
C THR A 96 -7.19 -0.21 12.80
N CYS A 97 -6.02 -0.82 13.01
CA CYS A 97 -4.74 -0.26 12.64
C CYS A 97 -4.38 -0.48 11.15
N PHE A 98 -5.17 -1.28 10.42
CA PHE A 98 -5.08 -1.36 8.97
C PHE A 98 -5.98 -0.29 8.35
N GLU A 99 -5.40 0.53 7.49
CA GLU A 99 -6.09 1.60 6.79
C GLU A 99 -6.24 1.21 5.32
N ALA A 100 -7.48 1.13 4.84
CA ALA A 100 -7.74 0.78 3.44
C ALA A 100 -7.10 1.83 2.52
N VAL A 101 -6.25 1.38 1.59
CA VAL A 101 -5.71 2.26 0.56
C VAL A 101 -6.85 2.62 -0.39
N PRO A 102 -7.12 3.91 -0.65
CA PRO A 102 -8.18 4.31 -1.57
C PRO A 102 -7.94 3.76 -2.98
N ASN A 103 -9.01 3.40 -3.68
CA ASN A 103 -8.98 3.01 -5.10
C ASN A 103 -8.10 1.79 -5.42
N THR A 104 -7.92 0.84 -4.49
CA THR A 104 -7.17 -0.41 -4.74
C THR A 104 -8.03 -1.67 -4.70
N SER A 105 -9.34 -1.53 -4.49
CA SER A 105 -10.25 -2.67 -4.39
C SER A 105 -10.49 -3.27 -5.76
N THR A 106 -10.28 -4.58 -5.89
CA THR A 106 -10.56 -5.34 -7.12
C THR A 106 -11.26 -6.63 -6.78
N TRP A 107 -12.38 -6.92 -7.43
CA TRP A 107 -13.11 -8.17 -7.22
C TRP A 107 -13.50 -8.83 -8.53
N LYS A 108 -13.52 -10.16 -8.52
CA LYS A 108 -13.87 -11.00 -9.66
C LYS A 108 -15.10 -11.82 -9.32
N VAL A 109 -16.12 -11.73 -10.17
CA VAL A 109 -17.37 -12.50 -10.08
C VAL A 109 -17.66 -13.08 -11.46
N ASN A 110 -17.90 -14.38 -11.56
CA ASN A 110 -18.24 -15.06 -12.83
C ASN A 110 -17.26 -14.75 -13.98
N GLY A 111 -15.97 -14.72 -13.69
CA GLY A 111 -14.94 -14.43 -14.69
C GLY A 111 -14.73 -12.96 -15.00
N LYS A 112 -15.65 -12.06 -14.60
CA LYS A 112 -15.54 -10.61 -14.81
C LYS A 112 -14.86 -9.92 -13.64
N THR A 113 -13.94 -9.01 -13.95
CA THR A 113 -13.24 -8.19 -12.96
C THR A 113 -13.89 -6.82 -12.84
N TYR A 114 -14.04 -6.37 -11.60
CA TYR A 114 -14.60 -5.11 -11.17
C TYR A 114 -13.60 -4.39 -10.27
N THR A 115 -13.66 -3.06 -10.25
CA THR A 115 -12.76 -2.25 -9.44
C THR A 115 -13.41 -0.94 -9.01
N ASN A 116 -12.96 -0.41 -7.86
CA ASN A 116 -13.27 0.96 -7.44
C ASN A 116 -12.25 1.99 -7.94
N ASP A 117 -11.17 1.55 -8.57
CA ASP A 117 -10.16 2.42 -9.17
C ASP A 117 -10.73 3.08 -10.44
N PRO A 118 -10.84 4.41 -10.54
CA PRO A 118 -11.27 5.08 -11.76
C PRO A 118 -10.36 4.78 -12.97
N GLU A 119 -9.07 4.50 -12.74
CA GLU A 119 -8.06 4.31 -13.79
C GLU A 119 -7.63 2.84 -13.96
N GLY A 120 -7.95 1.96 -13.00
CA GLY A 120 -7.54 0.55 -13.01
C GLY A 120 -8.11 -0.33 -14.13
N GLU A 121 -7.72 -1.59 -14.21
CA GLU A 121 -8.31 -2.51 -15.20
C GLU A 121 -9.64 -3.12 -14.71
N GLY A 122 -10.58 -3.34 -15.64
CA GLY A 122 -11.87 -3.98 -15.35
C GLY A 122 -13.07 -3.02 -15.35
N THR A 123 -14.22 -3.55 -14.93
CA THR A 123 -15.48 -2.81 -14.91
C THR A 123 -15.50 -1.85 -13.71
N LYS A 124 -15.75 -0.56 -13.97
CA LYS A 124 -15.78 0.47 -12.93
C LYS A 124 -17.06 0.36 -12.12
N ALA A 125 -16.93 0.06 -10.83
CA ALA A 125 -18.05 -0.06 -9.92
C ALA A 125 -17.72 0.60 -8.57
N PRO A 126 -17.30 1.88 -8.53
CA PRO A 126 -16.89 2.54 -7.28
C PRO A 126 -18.02 2.62 -6.24
N GLY A 127 -19.29 2.65 -6.68
CA GLY A 127 -20.45 2.65 -5.80
C GLY A 127 -20.76 1.30 -5.12
N GLU A 128 -20.11 0.21 -5.55
CA GLU A 128 -20.21 -1.11 -4.91
C GLU A 128 -19.20 -1.28 -3.78
N PHE A 129 -18.22 -0.38 -3.64
CA PHE A 129 -17.20 -0.45 -2.60
C PHE A 129 -17.38 0.63 -1.54
N SER A 130 -17.25 0.25 -0.27
CA SER A 130 -17.16 1.17 0.85
C SER A 130 -16.14 0.67 1.88
N SER A 131 -15.61 1.57 2.71
CA SER A 131 -14.67 1.19 3.77
C SER A 131 -14.75 2.14 4.96
N GLY A 132 -14.23 1.67 6.10
CA GLY A 132 -14.11 2.43 7.33
C GLY A 132 -13.08 1.80 8.28
N ALA A 133 -13.00 2.31 9.50
CA ALA A 133 -12.07 1.78 10.48
C ALA A 133 -12.40 0.31 10.81
N GLY A 134 -11.46 -0.59 10.51
CA GLY A 134 -11.59 -2.03 10.78
C GLY A 134 -12.49 -2.80 9.81
N TRP A 135 -12.94 -2.18 8.72
CA TRP A 135 -13.69 -2.89 7.68
C TRP A 135 -13.55 -2.28 6.28
N ALA A 136 -13.63 -3.15 5.28
CA ALA A 136 -13.95 -2.79 3.90
C ALA A 136 -15.10 -3.68 3.42
N MET A 137 -15.89 -3.25 2.47
CA MET A 137 -17.04 -4.01 1.99
C MET A 137 -17.26 -3.81 0.50
N ILE A 138 -17.65 -4.90 -0.16
CA ILE A 138 -18.24 -4.87 -1.49
C ILE A 138 -19.69 -5.35 -1.42
N ASP A 139 -20.59 -4.58 -2.01
CA ASP A 139 -22.01 -4.87 -2.09
C ASP A 139 -22.42 -5.06 -3.56
N ALA A 140 -23.24 -6.07 -3.82
CA ALA A 140 -23.84 -6.24 -5.13
C ALA A 140 -24.77 -5.06 -5.44
N PRO A 141 -24.88 -4.65 -6.72
CA PRO A 141 -25.64 -3.46 -7.07
C PRO A 141 -27.14 -3.66 -6.83
N GLY A 142 -27.71 -2.95 -5.85
CA GLY A 142 -29.16 -2.89 -5.58
C GLY A 142 -29.78 -4.23 -5.17
N ALA A 143 -30.91 -4.61 -5.79
CA ALA A 143 -31.60 -5.89 -5.51
C ALA A 143 -30.90 -7.14 -6.10
N ASN A 144 -29.73 -6.96 -6.72
CA ASN A 144 -29.00 -8.05 -7.37
C ASN A 144 -28.14 -8.82 -6.36
N SER A 145 -27.70 -10.00 -6.78
CA SER A 145 -26.77 -10.83 -6.03
C SER A 145 -25.82 -11.54 -6.98
N TRP A 146 -24.66 -11.88 -6.47
CA TRP A 146 -23.62 -12.57 -7.22
C TRP A 146 -23.80 -14.08 -7.14
N GLN A 147 -23.71 -14.76 -8.28
CA GLN A 147 -23.43 -16.20 -8.31
C GLN A 147 -21.94 -16.43 -8.02
N ALA A 148 -21.49 -16.13 -6.81
CA ALA A 148 -20.08 -16.20 -6.42
C ALA A 148 -19.54 -17.64 -6.48
N ASP A 149 -18.90 -18.01 -7.59
CA ASP A 149 -18.21 -19.29 -7.75
C ASP A 149 -16.94 -19.20 -8.60
N PRO A 150 -15.78 -18.85 -8.00
CA PRO A 150 -15.65 -18.10 -6.75
C PRO A 150 -15.87 -16.59 -6.96
N LEU A 151 -16.23 -15.89 -5.89
CA LEU A 151 -15.91 -14.46 -5.76
C LEU A 151 -14.50 -14.34 -5.19
N ILE A 152 -13.61 -13.62 -5.88
CA ILE A 152 -12.26 -13.30 -5.39
C ILE A 152 -12.18 -11.79 -5.23
N TRP A 153 -11.74 -11.31 -4.06
CA TRP A 153 -11.65 -9.89 -3.76
C TRP A 153 -10.30 -9.57 -3.12
N THR A 154 -9.62 -8.56 -3.64
CA THR A 154 -8.37 -8.01 -3.12
C THR A 154 -8.55 -6.56 -2.68
N GLN A 155 -7.93 -6.19 -1.57
CA GLN A 155 -7.84 -4.82 -1.08
C GLN A 155 -6.47 -4.57 -0.45
N ASP A 156 -5.85 -3.45 -0.77
CA ASP A 156 -4.59 -3.01 -0.16
C ASP A 156 -4.85 -2.25 1.13
N TYR A 157 -4.00 -2.49 2.12
CA TYR A 157 -4.05 -1.86 3.43
C TYR A 157 -2.68 -1.34 3.81
N LEU A 158 -2.62 -0.09 4.25
CA LEU A 158 -1.47 0.46 4.94
C LEU A 158 -1.46 -0.12 6.36
N VAL A 159 -0.32 -0.70 6.76
CA VAL A 159 -0.07 -1.10 8.15
C VAL A 159 0.18 0.17 8.95
N GLY A 160 -0.87 0.66 9.61
CA GLY A 160 -0.88 1.94 10.28
C GLY A 160 0.10 2.01 11.45
N SER A 161 0.42 3.25 11.81
CA SER A 161 1.35 3.53 12.92
C SER A 161 0.83 3.08 14.29
N SER A 162 -0.48 2.87 14.40
CA SER A 162 -1.19 2.38 15.58
C SER A 162 -1.16 0.86 15.75
N CYS A 163 -0.62 0.10 14.79
CA CYS A 163 -0.48 -1.35 14.97
C CYS A 163 0.52 -1.64 16.08
N GLU A 164 0.13 -2.51 17.01
CA GLU A 164 1.03 -3.02 18.03
C GLU A 164 2.12 -3.90 17.39
N LEU A 165 3.33 -3.86 17.94
CA LEU A 165 4.42 -4.72 17.49
C LEU A 165 4.18 -6.16 17.97
N GLY A 166 4.54 -7.11 17.12
CA GLY A 166 4.39 -8.54 17.38
C GLY A 166 3.23 -9.19 16.60
N PRO A 167 2.70 -10.32 17.09
CA PRO A 167 1.69 -11.09 16.38
C PRO A 167 0.38 -10.31 16.19
N LEU A 168 -0.09 -10.22 14.94
CA LEU A 168 -1.34 -9.56 14.57
C LEU A 168 -2.15 -10.48 13.64
N ASN A 169 -3.40 -10.77 13.99
CA ASN A 169 -4.29 -11.47 13.07
C ASN A 169 -4.74 -10.51 11.96
N SER A 170 -4.66 -10.92 10.69
CA SER A 170 -5.04 -10.04 9.58
C SER A 170 -6.54 -9.77 9.48
N GLY A 171 -7.36 -10.38 10.33
CA GLY A 171 -8.79 -10.15 10.43
C GLY A 171 -9.61 -11.35 9.96
N GLY A 172 -10.71 -11.09 9.28
CA GLY A 172 -11.67 -12.10 8.93
C GLY A 172 -12.71 -11.61 7.93
N LEU A 173 -13.79 -12.35 7.83
CA LEU A 173 -14.79 -12.19 6.80
C LEU A 173 -16.19 -12.20 7.39
N GLU A 174 -17.02 -11.31 6.88
CA GLU A 174 -18.46 -11.36 7.03
C GLU A 174 -19.09 -11.37 5.65
N TRP A 175 -20.18 -12.11 5.48
CA TRP A 175 -20.90 -12.15 4.21
C TRP A 175 -22.40 -12.30 4.43
N SER A 176 -23.14 -11.91 3.41
CA SER A 176 -24.59 -12.07 3.36
C SER A 176 -24.99 -12.89 2.13
N THR A 177 -25.92 -13.83 2.30
CA THR A 177 -26.41 -14.69 1.21
C THR A 177 -27.93 -14.74 1.15
N THR A 178 -28.48 -15.30 0.08
CA THR A 178 -29.91 -15.62 -0.03
C THR A 178 -30.39 -16.69 0.95
N TRP A 179 -29.48 -17.39 1.65
CA TRP A 179 -29.86 -18.31 2.69
C TRP A 179 -30.22 -17.54 3.98
N ALA A 180 -31.51 -17.49 4.29
CA ALA A 180 -32.08 -16.78 5.45
C ALA A 180 -31.50 -17.18 6.83
N PHE A 181 -30.87 -18.35 6.96
CA PHE A 181 -30.28 -18.80 8.23
C PHE A 181 -28.77 -18.48 8.36
N GLU A 182 -28.18 -17.85 7.33
CA GLU A 182 -26.76 -17.49 7.26
C GLU A 182 -26.53 -15.99 6.96
N SER A 183 -27.56 -15.15 7.13
CA SER A 183 -27.40 -13.70 6.99
C SER A 183 -26.54 -13.13 8.12
N GLY A 184 -25.51 -12.36 7.77
CA GLY A 184 -24.61 -11.72 8.74
C GLY A 184 -23.61 -12.67 9.40
N ASN A 185 -23.28 -13.78 8.75
CA ASN A 185 -22.27 -14.72 9.24
C ASN A 185 -20.91 -14.03 9.36
N THR A 186 -20.50 -13.76 10.59
CA THR A 186 -19.25 -13.05 10.90
C THR A 186 -18.22 -14.03 11.41
N ARG A 187 -17.06 -14.05 10.75
CA ARG A 187 -15.88 -14.83 11.14
C ARG A 187 -14.72 -13.84 11.35
N PRO A 188 -14.59 -13.18 12.51
CA PRO A 188 -13.74 -12.00 12.66
C PRO A 188 -12.23 -12.29 12.76
N PHE A 189 -11.84 -13.56 12.98
CA PHE A 189 -10.44 -13.95 13.21
C PHE A 189 -10.07 -15.19 12.40
N VAL A 190 -10.21 -15.11 11.07
CA VAL A 190 -9.94 -16.23 10.14
C VAL A 190 -8.83 -15.93 9.13
N GLY A 191 -8.11 -14.83 9.33
CA GLY A 191 -6.92 -14.49 8.59
C GLY A 191 -5.66 -15.11 9.16
N PRO A 192 -4.60 -15.19 8.34
CA PRO A 192 -3.27 -15.56 8.83
C PRO A 192 -2.77 -14.60 9.91
N MET A 193 -1.89 -15.11 10.77
CA MET A 193 -1.11 -14.29 11.69
C MET A 193 0.06 -13.64 10.93
N LEU A 194 0.20 -12.34 11.11
CA LEU A 194 1.35 -11.56 10.70
C LEU A 194 2.18 -11.23 11.94
N ASN A 195 3.43 -10.84 11.73
CA ASN A 195 4.29 -10.30 12.77
C ASN A 195 4.64 -8.85 12.41
N VAL A 196 4.07 -7.89 13.15
CA VAL A 196 4.31 -6.46 12.91
C VAL A 196 5.62 -6.06 13.57
N VAL A 197 6.50 -5.44 12.79
CA VAL A 197 7.75 -4.86 13.28
C VAL A 197 7.77 -3.35 13.12
N ALA A 198 8.72 -2.72 13.79
CA ALA A 198 8.90 -1.28 13.70
C ALA A 198 9.10 -0.85 12.24
N GLY A 199 8.46 0.27 11.87
CA GLY A 199 8.59 0.84 10.53
C GLY A 199 9.98 1.38 10.28
N ARG A 200 10.47 1.24 9.04
CA ARG A 200 11.76 1.78 8.65
C ARG A 200 11.60 3.21 8.14
N PRO A 201 12.41 4.16 8.64
CA PRO A 201 12.43 5.48 8.04
C PRO A 201 13.01 5.43 6.61
N SER A 202 12.48 6.28 5.74
CA SER A 202 12.82 6.31 4.31
C SER A 202 12.83 7.73 3.74
N ILE A 203 13.50 7.88 2.60
CA ILE A 203 13.46 9.08 1.76
C ILE A 203 12.89 8.66 0.40
N THR A 204 11.77 9.25 0.01
CA THR A 204 11.22 9.13 -1.35
C THR A 204 11.58 10.37 -2.14
N ILE A 205 11.96 10.17 -3.40
CA ILE A 205 12.40 11.23 -4.31
C ILE A 205 11.51 11.20 -5.54
N ASN A 206 10.91 12.33 -5.88
CA ASN A 206 10.01 12.46 -7.02
C ASN A 206 10.33 13.76 -7.79
N PRO A 207 10.47 13.74 -9.12
CA PRO A 207 10.50 12.56 -9.99
C PRO A 207 11.77 11.71 -9.83
N THR A 208 11.68 10.42 -10.16
CA THR A 208 12.83 9.48 -10.11
C THR A 208 13.86 9.80 -11.20
N ASP A 209 13.42 10.35 -12.32
CA ASP A 209 14.19 10.84 -13.46
C ASP A 209 14.37 12.37 -13.41
N ALA A 210 14.67 12.89 -12.23
CA ALA A 210 14.84 14.31 -12.00
C ALA A 210 15.82 15.00 -12.94
N LEU A 211 15.48 16.22 -13.35
CA LEU A 211 16.26 17.05 -14.26
C LEU A 211 16.86 18.24 -13.50
N ALA A 212 18.03 18.70 -13.93
CA ALA A 212 18.59 19.95 -13.44
C ALA A 212 17.62 21.12 -13.74
N ALA A 213 17.61 22.10 -12.83
CA ALA A 213 16.77 23.30 -12.83
C ALA A 213 15.25 23.07 -12.69
N ASN A 214 14.81 21.84 -12.41
CA ASN A 214 13.41 21.51 -12.12
C ASN A 214 13.20 21.17 -10.64
N ASP A 215 11.95 21.22 -10.19
CA ASP A 215 11.59 20.84 -8.82
C ASP A 215 11.75 19.33 -8.58
N VAL A 216 12.41 18.99 -7.49
CA VAL A 216 12.52 17.64 -6.94
C VAL A 216 11.93 17.63 -5.54
N PHE A 217 10.90 16.81 -5.34
CA PHE A 217 10.22 16.63 -4.07
C PHE A 217 10.88 15.51 -3.29
N LEU A 218 11.43 15.85 -2.14
CA LEU A 218 12.05 14.94 -1.19
C LEU A 218 11.08 14.73 -0.03
N THR A 219 10.58 13.51 0.12
CA THR A 219 9.68 13.15 1.22
C THR A 219 10.40 12.23 2.20
N VAL A 220 10.58 12.69 3.43
CA VAL A 220 11.08 11.85 4.53
C VAL A 220 9.88 11.25 5.25
N SER A 221 9.85 9.93 5.40
CA SER A 221 8.85 9.24 6.22
C SER A 221 9.55 8.55 7.37
N HIS A 222 9.03 8.69 8.60
CA HIS A 222 9.51 7.91 9.73
C HIS A 222 8.31 7.36 10.51
N PRO A 223 7.89 6.10 10.26
CA PRO A 223 6.69 5.54 10.88
C PRO A 223 6.73 5.55 12.42
N GLU A 224 7.92 5.48 13.01
CA GLU A 224 8.14 5.56 14.47
C GLU A 224 8.43 6.98 14.97
N GLY A 225 8.56 7.94 14.06
CA GLY A 225 8.89 9.31 14.38
C GLY A 225 7.76 10.00 15.13
N VAL A 226 8.10 10.77 16.15
CA VAL A 226 7.13 11.58 16.89
C VAL A 226 6.72 12.77 16.02
N PRO A 227 5.42 13.05 15.82
CA PRO A 227 4.98 14.29 15.18
C PRO A 227 5.61 15.52 15.85
N GLY A 228 6.11 16.44 15.03
CA GLY A 228 6.88 17.61 15.48
C GLY A 228 8.37 17.37 15.68
N ALA A 229 8.86 16.12 15.62
CA ALA A 229 10.29 15.82 15.67
C ALA A 229 11.02 16.54 14.53
N PRO A 230 12.17 17.18 14.81
CA PRO A 230 12.92 17.91 13.80
C PRO A 230 13.51 16.95 12.76
N VAL A 231 13.53 17.40 11.52
CA VAL A 231 14.17 16.72 10.39
C VAL A 231 15.14 17.69 9.75
N VAL A 232 16.40 17.27 9.63
CA VAL A 232 17.42 18.03 8.91
C VAL A 232 17.75 17.26 7.64
N LEU A 233 17.46 17.87 6.50
CA LEU A 233 17.78 17.30 5.19
C LEU A 233 18.96 18.04 4.58
N THR A 234 19.93 17.26 4.09
CA THR A 234 21.14 17.75 3.44
C THR A 234 21.38 17.01 2.13
N ILE A 235 22.04 17.67 1.19
CA ILE A 235 22.44 17.10 -0.09
C ILE A 235 23.95 17.26 -0.22
N ASP A 236 24.66 16.15 -0.37
CA ASP A 236 26.12 16.07 -0.30
C ASP A 236 26.70 16.79 0.93
N GLY A 237 26.00 16.67 2.06
CA GLY A 237 26.36 17.29 3.33
C GLY A 237 26.05 18.79 3.44
N LYS A 238 25.44 19.41 2.43
CA LYS A 238 25.04 20.83 2.47
C LYS A 238 23.55 20.97 2.75
N THR A 239 23.18 21.94 3.59
CA THR A 239 21.79 22.29 3.81
C THR A 239 21.19 22.88 2.53
N VAL A 240 19.99 22.43 2.18
CA VAL A 240 19.23 22.98 1.07
C VAL A 240 18.33 24.10 1.59
N ASP A 241 18.21 25.18 0.82
CA ASP A 241 17.31 26.28 1.15
C ASP A 241 15.88 25.75 1.31
N GLY A 242 15.25 26.07 2.44
CA GLY A 242 13.91 25.56 2.79
C GLY A 242 13.88 24.17 3.43
N CYS A 243 14.97 23.40 3.44
CA CYS A 243 15.01 22.04 4.00
C CYS A 243 15.73 21.89 5.36
N GLY A 244 16.20 23.00 5.95
CA GLY A 244 17.03 22.97 7.16
C GLY A 244 16.28 22.81 8.49
N ASN A 245 15.01 23.22 8.57
CA ASN A 245 14.20 23.27 9.80
C ASN A 245 12.84 22.59 9.61
N LEU A 246 12.87 21.36 9.10
CA LEU A 246 11.66 20.59 8.85
C LEU A 246 11.19 19.89 10.13
N LYS A 247 9.90 19.54 10.19
CA LYS A 247 9.33 18.75 11.29
C LYS A 247 8.39 17.70 10.71
N LEU A 248 8.37 16.52 11.31
CA LEU A 248 7.38 15.51 10.98
C LEU A 248 5.97 16.03 11.24
N ASP A 249 5.06 15.84 10.29
CA ASP A 249 3.65 16.17 10.43
C ASP A 249 2.88 15.10 11.24
N GLY A 250 1.55 15.24 11.35
CA GLY A 250 0.69 14.25 12.02
C GLY A 250 0.73 12.86 11.37
N ASN A 251 1.11 12.78 10.09
CA ASN A 251 1.29 11.54 9.34
C ASN A 251 2.74 11.01 9.45
N ARG A 252 3.57 11.66 10.26
CA ARG A 252 4.99 11.32 10.49
C ARG A 252 5.82 11.40 9.20
N ARG A 253 5.48 12.37 8.36
CA ARG A 253 6.17 12.69 7.11
C ARG A 253 6.59 14.15 7.08
N VAL A 254 7.54 14.46 6.22
CA VAL A 254 7.81 15.85 5.82
C VAL A 254 8.32 15.90 4.41
N THR A 255 7.89 16.92 3.67
CA THR A 255 8.31 17.14 2.28
C THR A 255 9.13 18.41 2.18
N CYS A 256 10.19 18.36 1.39
CA CYS A 256 10.94 19.53 0.96
C CYS A 256 11.09 19.55 -0.56
N THR A 257 11.02 20.73 -1.15
CA THR A 257 11.32 20.94 -2.57
C THR A 257 12.76 21.39 -2.72
N TRP A 258 13.49 20.73 -3.61
CA TRP A 258 14.86 21.05 -3.97
C TRP A 258 14.97 21.26 -5.48
N VAL A 259 15.71 22.29 -5.90
CA VAL A 259 16.01 22.54 -7.32
C VAL A 259 17.51 22.31 -7.57
N PRO A 260 17.91 21.13 -8.11
CA PRO A 260 19.30 20.86 -8.45
C PRO A 260 19.80 21.80 -9.56
N LYS A 261 20.93 22.46 -9.37
CA LYS A 261 21.49 23.40 -10.38
C LYS A 261 22.33 22.71 -11.45
N LYS A 262 22.77 21.48 -11.21
CA LYS A 262 23.68 20.73 -12.09
C LYS A 262 23.22 19.28 -12.18
N LYS A 263 23.56 18.62 -13.28
CA LYS A 263 23.44 17.17 -13.43
C LYS A 263 24.46 16.45 -12.56
N GLY A 264 24.17 15.20 -12.21
CA GLY A 264 25.08 14.32 -11.51
C GLY A 264 24.40 13.48 -10.45
N ASP A 265 25.21 12.66 -9.77
CA ASP A 265 24.75 11.88 -8.63
C ASP A 265 24.88 12.69 -7.35
N TYR A 266 23.81 12.71 -6.56
CA TYR A 266 23.74 13.39 -5.29
C TYR A 266 23.37 12.41 -4.17
N THR A 267 23.91 12.65 -2.99
CA THR A 267 23.56 11.92 -1.77
C THR A 267 22.63 12.77 -0.91
N VAL A 268 21.37 12.38 -0.83
CA VAL A 268 20.39 12.97 0.07
C VAL A 268 20.51 12.28 1.43
N LYS A 269 20.72 13.07 2.48
CA LYS A 269 20.78 12.58 3.86
C LYS A 269 19.74 13.31 4.70
N ALA A 270 18.91 12.55 5.40
CA ALA A 270 17.98 13.06 6.39
C ALA A 270 18.37 12.56 7.79
N VAL A 271 18.34 13.45 8.77
CA VAL A 271 18.51 13.14 10.19
C VAL A 271 17.21 13.51 10.90
N VAL A 272 16.60 12.53 11.57
CA VAL A 272 15.29 12.69 12.23
C VAL A 272 15.45 12.57 13.73
N GLY A 273 14.97 13.57 14.48
CA GLY A 273 15.04 13.64 15.95
C GLY A 273 16.36 14.20 16.50
N THR A 274 16.39 14.46 17.81
CA THR A 274 17.56 15.01 18.53
C THR A 274 18.20 14.03 19.50
N ASP A 275 17.38 13.31 20.28
CA ASP A 275 17.86 12.53 21.43
C ASP A 275 18.34 11.13 21.04
N SER A 276 17.78 10.58 19.97
CA SER A 276 18.20 9.32 19.34
C SER A 276 18.03 9.45 17.83
N PRO A 277 18.90 10.25 17.19
CA PRO A 277 18.70 10.65 15.81
C PRO A 277 18.81 9.46 14.86
N VAL A 278 17.81 9.29 14.00
CA VAL A 278 17.86 8.29 12.93
C VAL A 278 18.38 8.95 11.67
N THR A 279 19.42 8.36 11.08
CA THR A 279 20.01 8.83 9.82
C THR A 279 19.54 7.96 8.68
N ILE A 280 19.05 8.59 7.63
CA ILE A 280 18.60 7.97 6.38
C ILE A 280 19.43 8.56 5.24
N THR A 281 19.86 7.72 4.31
CA THR A 281 20.62 8.15 3.14
C THR A 281 20.00 7.55 1.89
N GLN A 282 19.82 8.37 0.86
CA GLN A 282 19.30 7.97 -0.44
C GLN A 282 20.13 8.62 -1.55
N LYS A 283 20.42 7.89 -2.62
CA LYS A 283 21.06 8.45 -3.82
C LYS A 283 19.99 8.90 -4.81
N VAL A 284 20.28 9.98 -5.52
CA VAL A 284 19.50 10.46 -6.67
C VAL A 284 20.43 10.84 -7.80
N HIS A 285 20.06 10.42 -9.01
CA HIS A 285 20.71 10.87 -10.23
C HIS A 285 19.90 12.03 -10.83
N ILE A 286 20.57 13.13 -11.13
CA ILE A 286 19.97 14.28 -11.81
C ILE A 286 20.48 14.31 -13.25
N ASN A 287 19.55 14.24 -14.19
CA ASN A 287 19.83 14.36 -15.62
C ASN A 287 20.01 15.82 -16.04
N ASP A 288 20.56 16.03 -17.24
CA ASP A 288 20.57 17.35 -17.86
C ASP A 288 19.14 17.84 -18.15
N SER A 289 18.94 19.14 -17.99
CA SER A 289 17.75 19.78 -18.55
C SER A 289 17.88 19.80 -20.09
N PRO A 290 16.84 19.44 -20.85
CA PRO A 290 16.87 19.52 -22.32
C PRO A 290 17.05 20.96 -22.84
N ALA A 291 16.99 21.97 -21.98
CA ALA A 291 17.26 23.37 -22.33
C ALA A 291 18.77 23.66 -22.40
N GLY A 292 19.42 23.27 -23.50
CA GLY A 292 20.83 23.62 -23.73
C GLY A 292 21.49 23.19 -25.04
N SER A 293 20.83 22.45 -25.94
CA SER A 293 21.36 22.15 -27.27
C SER A 293 20.71 23.01 -28.36
N LEU A 294 20.97 24.32 -28.32
CA LEU A 294 20.94 25.17 -29.52
C LEU A 294 22.39 25.45 -30.00
N GLY A 295 23.30 24.51 -29.76
CA GLY A 295 24.64 24.52 -30.30
C GLY A 295 24.74 23.67 -31.56
N ALA A 296 24.76 24.35 -32.72
CA ALA A 296 25.29 23.88 -34.00
C ALA A 296 24.62 22.64 -34.64
N LEU A 297 23.55 22.87 -35.40
CA LEU A 297 23.39 22.12 -36.66
C LEU A 297 24.49 22.59 -37.62
N PRO A 298 25.39 21.70 -38.10
CA PRO A 298 26.29 22.06 -39.17
C PRO A 298 25.48 22.15 -40.48
N GLY A 299 25.42 23.33 -41.08
CA GLY A 299 25.07 23.48 -42.51
C GLY A 299 23.65 23.95 -42.83
N LEU A 300 23.17 25.02 -42.20
CA LEU A 300 22.08 25.82 -42.77
C LEU A 300 22.58 27.24 -43.00
N ASP A 301 22.98 27.49 -44.25
CA ASP A 301 23.31 28.80 -44.80
C ASP A 301 22.20 29.81 -44.48
N SER A 302 22.53 30.81 -43.67
CA SER A 302 21.74 32.02 -43.56
C SER A 302 21.96 32.87 -44.81
N GLY A 303 21.26 32.53 -45.88
CA GLY A 303 21.08 33.35 -47.06
C GLY A 303 20.37 34.66 -46.69
N SER A 304 21.12 35.74 -46.85
CA SER A 304 20.69 37.14 -46.80
C SER A 304 19.35 37.40 -47.50
N LEU A 305 18.35 37.86 -46.73
CA LEU A 305 17.24 38.66 -47.24
C LEU A 305 17.10 39.91 -46.37
N TYR A 306 18.03 40.85 -46.56
CA TYR A 306 17.89 42.24 -46.13
C TYR A 306 18.25 43.18 -47.29
N THR A 307 17.26 43.47 -48.15
CA THR A 307 17.23 44.70 -48.94
C THR A 307 15.77 45.15 -49.08
N GLY A 308 15.39 46.12 -48.26
CA GLY A 308 14.07 46.76 -48.28
C GLY A 308 14.18 48.17 -47.71
N SER A 309 14.82 49.03 -48.49
CA SER A 309 14.96 50.47 -48.27
C SER A 309 13.59 51.15 -48.22
N LEU A 310 13.32 51.91 -47.15
CA LEU A 310 12.39 53.03 -47.18
C LEU A 310 13.04 54.20 -46.44
N GLY A 311 13.52 55.15 -47.24
CA GLY A 311 14.05 56.42 -46.78
C GLY A 311 12.96 57.30 -46.16
N GLY A 312 13.37 58.08 -45.16
CA GLY A 312 12.59 59.20 -44.67
C GLY A 312 12.59 60.34 -45.66
N LEU A 313 11.45 61.04 -45.75
CA LEU A 313 11.37 62.39 -46.29
C LEU A 313 10.54 63.24 -45.34
N SER A 314 11.16 64.37 -44.98
CA SER A 314 10.73 65.44 -44.10
C SER A 314 9.43 66.11 -44.54
N GLY A 315 8.73 66.69 -43.57
CA GLY A 315 7.54 67.51 -43.79
C GLY A 315 7.80 68.87 -44.42
N SER A 316 6.74 69.39 -45.03
CA SER A 316 6.25 70.77 -45.04
C SER A 316 4.81 70.72 -45.57
#